data_AF-X0IK19-F1
#
_entry.id   AF-X0IK19-F1
#
_cell.length_a   1.000
_cell.length_b   1.000
_cell.length_c   1.000
_cell.angle_alpha   90.00
_cell.angle_beta   90.00
_cell.angle_gamma   90.00
#
_symmetry.space_group_name_H-M   'P 1'
#
loop_
_entity.id
_entity.type
_entity.pdbx_description
1 polymer ?
#
loop_
_entity_poly.entity_id
_entity_poly.type
_entity_poly.pdbx_seq_one_letter_code
_entity_poly.pdbx_strand_id
1 'polypeptide(L)'
;MIEAAKTLALAARREHPIPTDFEHALRRHNVSVSSLKPHLKPPVSKTQLFPGYVDVLPEDLDAYTTLPLLGEELSGQPDKDEKEYVPSSFPDFPSKHTYKFTPQEDTSIRDSKKIREEAARTAQQGEDALRRLVRASKMRKQKEVKNLVERDAHGKERFRLWESTMKRFMATEGRGENTDQMEIADHSMIVNGEALFSRKEVPKAGKRTAALAKKAV
;
A
#
# COMPACT_ATOMS: atom_id res chain seq x y z
N MET A 1 -2.05 16.35 57.73
CA MET A 1 -0.78 17.02 58.02
C MET A 1 0.17 17.08 56.82
N ILE A 2 0.64 15.95 56.26
CA ILE A 2 1.62 15.95 55.14
C ILE A 2 1.10 16.73 53.93
N GLU A 3 -0.15 16.52 53.54
CA GLU A 3 -0.80 17.26 52.44
C GLU A 3 -0.93 18.77 52.74
N ALA A 4 -1.19 19.16 53.99
CA ALA A 4 -1.24 20.56 54.40
C ALA A 4 0.14 21.23 54.31
N ALA A 5 1.21 20.53 54.68
CA ALA A 5 2.57 21.02 54.51
C ALA A 5 2.96 21.13 53.02
N LYS A 6 2.56 20.15 52.19
CA LYS A 6 2.76 20.18 50.73
C LYS A 6 2.04 21.36 50.07
N THR A 7 0.78 21.58 50.42
CA THR A 7 0.01 22.71 49.87
C THR A 7 0.61 24.06 50.26
N LEU A 8 1.12 24.22 51.48
CA LEU A 8 1.87 25.42 51.90
C LEU A 8 3.17 25.60 51.11
N ALA A 9 3.93 24.52 50.90
CA ALA A 9 5.15 24.55 50.09
C ALA A 9 4.86 24.96 48.63
N LEU A 10 3.84 24.34 48.02
CA LEU A 10 3.41 24.64 46.65
C LEU A 10 2.88 26.07 46.51
N ALA A 11 2.13 26.58 47.49
CA ALA A 11 1.69 27.98 47.51
C ALA A 11 2.87 28.96 47.55
N ALA A 12 3.99 28.57 48.16
CA ALA A 12 5.25 29.30 48.16
C ALA A 12 6.16 28.95 46.97
N ARG A 13 5.66 28.22 45.94
CA ARG A 13 6.40 27.76 44.76
C ARG A 13 7.62 26.91 45.09
N ARG A 14 7.53 26.10 46.15
CA ARG A 14 8.55 25.13 46.57
C ARG A 14 8.02 23.72 46.36
N GLU A 15 8.87 22.86 45.79
CA GLU A 15 8.56 21.44 45.59
C GLU A 15 8.54 20.65 46.90
N HIS A 16 9.40 21.04 47.85
CA HIS A 16 9.58 20.34 49.12
C HIS A 16 9.17 21.22 50.31
N PRO A 17 8.38 20.70 51.26
CA PRO A 17 8.08 21.40 52.51
C PRO A 17 9.33 21.64 53.36
N ILE A 18 9.38 22.81 54.00
CA ILE A 18 10.44 23.20 54.95
C ILE A 18 9.87 23.14 56.38
N PRO A 19 10.72 23.19 57.44
CA PRO A 19 10.26 23.09 58.83
C PRO A 19 9.14 24.06 59.22
N THR A 20 9.14 25.28 58.66
CA THR A 20 8.08 26.25 58.93
C THR A 20 6.72 25.81 58.36
N ASP A 21 6.67 25.11 57.23
CA ASP A 21 5.41 24.57 56.70
C ASP A 21 4.81 23.53 57.64
N PHE A 22 5.65 22.69 58.25
CA PHE A 22 5.22 21.72 59.25
C PHE A 22 4.72 22.42 60.52
N GLU A 23 5.38 23.50 60.95
CA GLU A 23 4.90 24.32 62.06
C GLU A 23 3.51 24.91 61.77
N HIS A 24 3.30 25.50 60.61
CA HIS A 24 1.99 26.05 60.21
C HIS A 24 0.93 24.95 60.08
N ALA A 25 1.30 23.78 59.52
CA ALA A 25 0.42 22.63 59.42
C ALA A 25 0.02 22.08 60.81
N LEU A 26 0.95 22.03 61.77
CA LEU A 26 0.66 21.63 63.16
C LEU A 26 -0.28 22.61 63.86
N ARG A 27 -0.04 23.92 63.70
CA ARG A 27 -0.92 24.96 64.25
C ARG A 27 -2.34 24.87 63.69
N ARG A 28 -2.51 24.54 62.41
CA ARG A 28 -3.82 24.30 61.78
C ARG A 28 -4.59 23.12 62.38
N HIS A 29 -3.87 22.14 62.94
CA HIS A 29 -4.44 21.00 63.66
C HIS A 29 -4.47 21.20 65.19
N ASN A 30 -4.34 22.45 65.67
CA ASN A 30 -4.33 22.80 67.10
C ASN A 30 -3.21 22.12 67.92
N VAL A 31 -2.12 21.71 67.26
CA VAL A 31 -0.94 21.15 67.92
C VAL A 31 0.13 22.25 68.01
N SER A 32 0.52 22.59 69.23
CA SER A 32 1.62 23.54 69.48
C SER A 32 2.98 22.85 69.39
N VAL A 33 4.00 23.54 68.89
CA VAL A 33 5.38 23.02 68.91
C VAL A 33 5.84 22.73 70.34
N SER A 34 5.33 23.46 71.35
CA SER A 34 5.64 23.21 72.75
C SER A 34 5.13 21.86 73.27
N SER A 35 4.01 21.35 72.74
CA SER A 35 3.47 20.04 73.16
C SER A 35 4.28 18.87 72.60
N LEU A 36 5.22 19.12 71.68
CA LEU A 36 6.12 18.09 71.15
C LEU A 36 7.34 17.82 72.05
N LYS A 37 7.67 18.73 72.98
CA LYS A 37 8.84 18.59 73.88
C LYS A 37 8.85 17.26 74.67
N PRO A 38 7.73 16.78 75.24
CA PRO A 38 7.71 15.49 75.94
C PRO A 38 8.03 14.30 75.02
N HIS A 39 7.78 14.44 73.71
CA HIS A 39 7.95 13.39 72.72
C HIS A 39 9.37 13.34 72.11
N LEU A 40 10.31 14.17 72.60
CA LEU A 40 11.71 14.12 72.18
C LEU A 40 12.40 12.79 72.55
N LYS A 41 11.88 12.08 73.55
CA LYS A 41 12.36 10.76 73.98
C LYS A 41 11.20 9.75 73.93
N PRO A 42 10.85 9.26 72.74
CA PRO A 42 9.75 8.31 72.61
C PRO A 42 10.09 6.99 73.31
N PRO A 43 9.11 6.29 73.89
CA PRO A 43 9.30 5.02 74.60
C PRO A 43 9.48 3.83 73.63
N VAL A 44 10.16 4.03 72.51
CA VAL A 44 10.39 3.01 71.48
C VAL A 44 11.88 2.66 71.43
N SER A 45 12.18 1.39 71.14
CA SER A 45 13.56 0.93 71.04
C SER A 45 14.26 1.58 69.84
N LYS A 46 15.57 1.80 69.96
CA LYS A 46 16.38 2.42 68.88
C LYS A 46 16.34 1.61 67.58
N THR A 47 16.17 0.30 67.67
CA THR A 47 16.05 -0.59 66.51
C THR A 47 14.76 -0.37 65.71
N GLN A 48 13.71 0.18 66.33
CA GLN A 48 12.45 0.50 65.66
C GLN A 48 12.41 1.94 65.09
N LEU A 49 13.40 2.78 65.41
CA LEU A 49 13.47 4.17 64.92
C LEU A 49 13.91 4.26 63.47
N PHE A 50 14.67 3.28 62.98
CA PHE A 50 15.17 3.26 61.61
C PHE A 50 14.18 2.49 60.74
N PRO A 51 13.49 3.14 59.78
CA PRO A 51 12.70 2.41 58.81
C PRO A 51 13.63 1.49 58.01
N GLY A 52 13.25 0.22 57.91
CA GLY A 52 13.89 -0.70 56.98
C GLY A 52 13.58 -0.24 55.56
N TYR A 53 14.58 0.22 54.83
CA TYR A 53 14.44 0.47 53.40
C TYR A 53 14.52 -0.89 52.69
N VAL A 54 13.51 -1.18 51.89
CA VAL A 54 13.56 -2.28 50.93
C VAL A 54 14.03 -1.65 49.62
N ASP A 55 15.09 -2.19 49.02
CA ASP A 55 15.43 -1.83 47.64
C ASP A 55 14.26 -2.25 46.77
N VAL A 56 13.52 -1.26 46.28
CA VAL A 56 12.37 -1.49 45.44
C VAL A 56 12.89 -1.80 44.05
N LEU A 57 13.10 -3.09 43.83
CA LEU A 57 13.40 -3.77 42.57
C LEU A 57 14.85 -3.63 42.07
N PRO A 58 15.50 -4.75 41.70
CA PRO A 58 16.73 -4.67 40.91
C PRO A 58 16.43 -3.99 39.57
N GLU A 59 17.35 -3.16 39.10
CA GLU A 59 17.27 -2.57 37.76
C GLU A 59 17.15 -3.69 36.72
N ASP A 60 16.05 -3.68 35.97
CA ASP A 60 15.89 -4.55 34.82
C ASP A 60 16.76 -4.01 33.68
N LEU A 61 17.99 -4.53 33.57
CA LEU A 61 18.93 -4.15 32.52
C LEU A 61 18.38 -4.47 31.13
N ASP A 62 17.48 -5.45 31.03
CA ASP A 62 16.87 -5.87 29.77
C ASP A 62 15.75 -4.92 29.32
N ALA A 63 15.20 -4.10 30.21
CA ALA A 63 14.18 -3.10 29.87
C ALA A 63 14.69 -2.05 28.86
N TYR A 64 16.02 -1.85 28.80
CA TYR A 64 16.66 -0.94 27.84
C TYR A 64 17.07 -1.63 26.53
N THR A 65 16.95 -2.95 26.45
CA THR A 65 17.28 -3.71 25.25
C THR A 65 16.13 -3.61 24.26
N THR A 66 16.30 -2.80 23.22
CA THR A 66 15.33 -2.75 22.12
C THR A 66 15.44 -4.04 21.32
N LEU A 67 14.31 -4.74 21.12
CA LEU A 67 14.24 -5.88 20.20
C LEU A 67 14.87 -5.50 18.85
N PRO A 68 15.66 -6.38 18.22
CA PRO A 68 16.36 -6.06 16.98
C PRO A 68 15.34 -5.85 15.86
N LEU A 69 15.04 -4.58 15.56
CA LEU A 69 14.15 -4.19 14.47
C LEU A 69 14.80 -4.43 13.09
N LEU A 70 16.13 -4.44 13.06
CA LEU A 70 16.97 -4.53 11.88
C LEU A 70 18.07 -5.57 12.13
N GLY A 71 18.70 -6.07 11.06
CA GLY A 71 19.79 -7.03 11.17
C GLY A 71 21.02 -6.45 11.87
N GLU A 72 21.87 -7.34 12.41
CA GLU A 72 23.11 -7.01 13.13
C GLU A 72 24.06 -6.12 12.31
N GLU A 73 24.07 -6.30 10.98
CA GLU A 73 24.81 -5.47 10.02
C GLU A 73 24.51 -3.96 10.15
N LEU A 74 23.26 -3.63 10.50
CA LEU A 74 22.78 -2.25 10.63
C LEU A 74 22.81 -1.76 12.08
N SER A 75 23.29 -2.56 13.03
CA SER A 75 23.43 -2.17 14.44
C SER A 75 24.49 -1.08 14.63
N GLY A 76 24.26 -0.18 15.57
CA GLY A 76 25.22 0.86 15.98
C GLY A 76 26.23 0.42 17.03
N GLN A 77 26.11 -0.79 17.59
CA GLN A 77 27.06 -1.37 18.55
C GLN A 77 28.53 -1.34 18.11
N PRO A 78 28.92 -1.87 16.93
CA PRO A 78 30.33 -1.91 16.53
C PRO A 78 30.94 -0.50 16.40
N ASP A 79 30.13 0.48 16.00
CA ASP A 79 30.52 1.87 15.88
C ASP A 79 30.76 2.54 17.24
N LYS A 80 30.08 2.08 18.29
CA LYS A 80 30.26 2.54 19.68
C LYS A 80 31.53 1.92 20.27
N ASP A 81 31.73 0.62 20.06
CA ASP A 81 32.89 -0.11 20.56
C ASP A 81 34.21 0.38 19.95
N GLU A 82 34.18 0.90 18.72
CA GLU A 82 35.33 1.56 18.08
C GLU A 82 35.73 2.88 18.79
N LYS A 83 34.81 3.52 19.52
CA LYS A 83 34.99 4.84 20.12
C LYS A 83 35.26 4.73 21.62
N GLU A 84 36.53 4.61 21.99
CA GLU A 84 36.99 4.48 23.39
C GLU A 84 36.56 5.63 24.33
N TYR A 85 36.30 6.82 23.78
CA TYR A 85 35.83 7.98 24.56
C TYR A 85 34.36 7.88 24.99
N VAL A 86 33.59 6.92 24.45
CA VAL A 86 32.17 6.73 24.76
C VAL A 86 32.02 5.78 25.95
N PRO A 87 31.36 6.18 27.05
CA PRO A 87 31.18 5.30 28.20
C PRO A 87 30.35 4.06 27.88
N SER A 88 30.70 2.93 28.49
CA SER A 88 29.95 1.67 28.38
C SER A 88 28.54 1.75 28.96
N SER A 89 28.29 2.69 29.89
CA SER A 89 26.98 2.93 30.49
C SER A 89 25.97 3.56 29.53
N PHE A 90 26.41 4.09 28.39
CA PHE A 90 25.51 4.67 27.41
C PHE A 90 24.80 3.57 26.63
N PRO A 91 23.57 3.80 26.15
CA PRO A 91 22.92 2.87 25.24
C PRO A 91 23.73 2.76 23.94
N ASP A 92 23.46 1.70 23.20
CA ASP A 92 24.08 1.53 21.88
C ASP A 92 23.60 2.61 20.91
N PHE A 93 24.44 2.90 19.91
CA PHE A 93 24.04 3.85 18.88
C PHE A 93 22.81 3.34 18.12
N PRO A 94 21.97 4.26 17.60
CA PRO A 94 20.86 3.89 16.73
C PRO A 94 21.38 3.15 15.49
N SER A 95 20.48 2.63 14.66
CA SER A 95 20.89 1.95 13.43
C SER A 95 21.77 2.84 12.54
N LYS A 96 22.77 2.24 11.88
CA LYS A 96 23.75 2.94 11.01
C LYS A 96 23.08 3.87 10.01
N HIS A 97 21.94 3.51 9.44
CA HIS A 97 21.21 4.33 8.46
C HIS A 97 20.72 5.69 9.00
N THR A 98 20.73 5.89 10.33
CA THR A 98 20.22 7.10 10.98
C THR A 98 21.27 8.21 10.99
N TYR A 99 22.56 7.87 10.95
CA TYR A 99 23.67 8.83 11.06
C TYR A 99 24.78 8.62 10.03
N LYS A 100 24.86 7.44 9.40
CA LYS A 100 25.72 7.20 8.24
C LYS A 100 24.91 7.30 6.97
N PHE A 101 25.45 8.04 6.01
CA PHE A 101 24.90 8.10 4.66
C PHE A 101 25.03 6.72 4.01
N THR A 102 23.90 6.16 3.56
CA THR A 102 23.87 4.96 2.72
C THR A 102 23.88 5.41 1.26
N PRO A 103 24.96 5.20 0.49
CA PRO A 103 24.95 5.48 -0.93
C PRO A 103 23.85 4.65 -1.58
N GLN A 104 22.84 5.32 -2.12
CA GLN A 104 21.87 4.66 -2.97
C GLN A 104 22.58 4.39 -4.29
N GLU A 105 22.83 3.12 -4.61
CA GLU A 105 23.21 2.76 -5.97
C GLU A 105 22.03 3.10 -6.88
N ASP A 106 22.18 4.16 -7.67
CA ASP A 106 21.28 4.43 -8.78
C ASP A 106 21.47 3.31 -9.82
N THR A 107 20.79 2.18 -9.59
CA THR A 107 20.73 1.04 -10.52
C THR A 107 20.15 1.43 -11.89
N SER A 108 19.60 2.64 -12.01
CA SER A 108 19.03 3.18 -13.22
C SER A 108 20.02 4.09 -13.95
N ILE A 109 21.00 3.48 -14.63
CA ILE A 109 21.53 4.11 -15.86
C ILE A 109 20.38 4.06 -16.88
N ARG A 110 19.49 5.04 -16.78
CA ARG A 110 18.22 5.09 -17.50
C ARG A 110 18.48 5.55 -18.94
N ASP A 111 18.98 4.65 -19.78
CA ASP A 111 19.21 4.96 -21.20
C ASP A 111 17.89 5.32 -21.90
N SER A 112 17.74 6.61 -22.20
CA SER A 112 16.53 7.16 -22.83
C SER A 112 16.25 6.59 -24.23
N LYS A 113 17.27 6.06 -24.93
CA LYS A 113 17.08 5.44 -26.25
C LYS A 113 16.42 4.07 -26.10
N LYS A 114 16.95 3.25 -25.18
CA LYS A 114 16.43 1.91 -24.90
C LYS A 114 14.97 1.95 -24.43
N ILE A 115 14.62 2.92 -23.58
CA ILE A 115 13.23 3.09 -23.11
C ILE A 115 12.29 3.47 -24.26
N ARG A 116 12.72 4.36 -25.16
CA ARG A 116 11.91 4.75 -26.32
C ARG A 116 11.72 3.59 -27.30
N GLU A 117 12.77 2.81 -27.53
CA GLU A 117 12.72 1.62 -28.37
C GLU A 117 11.78 0.54 -27.79
N GLU A 118 11.88 0.27 -26.49
CA GLU A 118 11.01 -0.70 -25.82
C GLU A 118 9.54 -0.25 -25.81
N ALA A 119 9.29 1.04 -25.59
CA ALA A 119 7.95 1.62 -25.69
C ALA A 119 7.39 1.50 -27.11
N ALA A 120 8.19 1.81 -28.14
CA ALA A 120 7.79 1.68 -29.54
C ALA A 120 7.46 0.24 -29.92
N ARG A 121 8.30 -0.72 -29.50
CA ARG A 121 8.06 -2.16 -29.71
C ARG A 121 6.77 -2.62 -29.04
N THR A 122 6.53 -2.16 -27.81
CA THR A 122 5.31 -2.51 -27.06
C THR A 122 4.06 -1.93 -27.73
N ALA A 123 4.15 -0.70 -28.25
CA ALA A 123 3.06 -0.09 -29.01
C ALA A 123 2.75 -0.87 -30.29
N GLN A 124 3.77 -1.25 -31.06
CA GLN A 124 3.59 -2.05 -32.28
C GLN A 124 2.95 -3.41 -31.99
N GLN A 125 3.41 -4.10 -30.93
CA GLN A 125 2.82 -5.38 -30.52
C GLN A 125 1.35 -5.22 -30.10
N GLY A 126 1.01 -4.13 -29.39
CA GLY A 126 -0.36 -3.81 -29.03
C GLY A 126 -1.25 -3.56 -30.25
N GLU A 127 -0.75 -2.81 -31.24
CA GLU A 127 -1.48 -2.56 -32.48
C GLU A 127 -1.70 -3.85 -33.28
N ASP A 128 -0.67 -4.67 -33.45
CA ASP A 128 -0.77 -5.93 -34.18
C ASP A 128 -1.74 -6.90 -33.50
N ALA A 129 -1.75 -6.95 -32.17
CA ALA A 129 -2.73 -7.72 -31.40
C ALA A 129 -4.16 -7.23 -31.66
N LEU A 130 -4.38 -5.91 -31.65
CA LEU A 130 -5.69 -5.32 -31.97
C LEU A 130 -6.12 -5.60 -33.41
N ARG A 131 -5.20 -5.48 -34.37
CA ARG A 131 -5.46 -5.83 -35.78
C ARG A 131 -5.91 -7.29 -35.88
N ARG A 132 -5.20 -8.23 -35.22
CA ARG A 132 -5.59 -9.66 -35.21
C ARG A 132 -6.96 -9.90 -34.57
N LEU A 133 -7.26 -9.24 -33.45
CA LEU A 133 -8.57 -9.35 -32.79
C LEU A 133 -9.71 -8.86 -33.67
N VAL A 134 -9.54 -7.69 -34.31
CA VAL A 134 -10.54 -7.12 -35.22
C VAL A 134 -10.76 -8.03 -36.42
N ARG A 135 -9.67 -8.57 -37.01
CA ARG A 135 -9.76 -9.57 -38.10
C ARG A 135 -10.55 -10.80 -37.68
N ALA A 136 -10.21 -11.40 -36.55
CA ALA A 136 -10.92 -12.57 -36.02
C ALA A 136 -12.42 -12.28 -35.79
N SER A 137 -12.76 -11.10 -35.27
CA SER A 137 -14.14 -10.65 -35.10
C SER A 137 -14.89 -10.52 -36.43
N LYS A 138 -14.23 -9.96 -37.46
CA LYS A 138 -14.79 -9.87 -38.82
C LYS A 138 -15.01 -11.24 -39.46
N MET A 139 -14.02 -12.13 -39.39
CA MET A 139 -14.13 -13.51 -39.89
C MET A 139 -15.30 -14.25 -39.22
N ARG A 140 -15.45 -14.09 -37.90
CA ARG A 140 -16.58 -14.67 -37.15
C ARG A 140 -17.93 -14.18 -37.68
N LYS A 141 -18.08 -12.87 -37.88
CA LYS A 141 -19.32 -12.27 -38.44
C LYS A 141 -19.60 -12.79 -39.86
N GLN A 142 -18.60 -12.85 -40.74
CA GLN A 142 -18.76 -13.40 -42.09
C GLN A 142 -19.19 -14.87 -42.07
N LYS A 143 -18.61 -15.70 -41.19
CA LYS A 143 -19.02 -17.10 -41.02
C LYS A 143 -20.46 -17.21 -40.52
N GLU A 144 -20.89 -16.32 -39.62
CA GLU A 144 -22.29 -16.27 -39.19
C GLU A 144 -23.26 -15.91 -40.33
N VAL A 145 -22.90 -14.94 -41.19
CA VAL A 145 -23.69 -14.57 -42.38
C VAL A 145 -23.74 -15.71 -43.39
N LYS A 146 -22.58 -16.32 -43.71
CA LYS A 146 -22.50 -17.50 -44.58
C LYS A 146 -23.43 -18.61 -44.10
N ASN A 147 -23.32 -18.97 -42.81
CA ASN A 147 -24.16 -20.01 -42.21
C ASN A 147 -25.65 -19.66 -42.22
N LEU A 148 -26.04 -18.38 -42.21
CA LEU A 148 -27.44 -17.97 -42.29
C LEU A 148 -27.97 -18.10 -43.73
N VAL A 149 -27.19 -17.62 -44.70
CA VAL A 149 -27.55 -17.60 -46.12
C VAL A 149 -27.55 -19.01 -46.73
N GLU A 150 -26.67 -19.91 -46.28
CA GLU A 150 -26.60 -21.30 -46.75
C GLU A 150 -27.79 -22.17 -46.34
N ARG A 151 -28.66 -21.71 -45.43
CA ARG A 151 -29.89 -22.44 -45.05
C ARG A 151 -30.97 -22.40 -46.14
N ASP A 152 -30.88 -21.45 -47.06
CA ASP A 152 -31.78 -21.28 -48.20
C ASP A 152 -31.07 -21.66 -49.51
N ALA A 153 -31.74 -22.42 -50.38
CA ALA A 153 -31.16 -22.89 -51.65
C ALA A 153 -30.80 -21.70 -52.57
N HIS A 154 -31.65 -20.67 -52.61
CA HIS A 154 -31.38 -19.44 -53.35
C HIS A 154 -30.35 -18.54 -52.66
N GLY A 155 -30.24 -18.62 -51.33
CA GLY A 155 -29.18 -17.97 -50.57
C GLY A 155 -27.80 -18.51 -50.94
N LYS A 156 -27.65 -19.83 -51.01
CA LYS A 156 -26.37 -20.49 -51.31
C LYS A 156 -25.76 -20.04 -52.65
N GLU A 157 -26.55 -19.98 -53.72
CA GLU A 157 -26.06 -19.51 -55.03
C GLU A 157 -25.70 -18.03 -55.02
N ARG A 158 -26.47 -17.18 -54.33
CA ARG A 158 -26.13 -15.76 -54.17
C ARG A 158 -24.83 -15.55 -53.41
N PHE A 159 -24.62 -16.31 -52.33
CA PHE A 159 -23.37 -16.26 -51.56
C PHE A 159 -22.17 -16.71 -52.40
N ARG A 160 -22.33 -17.79 -53.17
CA ARG A 160 -21.29 -18.30 -54.09
C ARG A 160 -20.91 -17.28 -55.16
N LEU A 161 -21.90 -16.59 -55.74
CA LEU A 161 -21.66 -15.56 -56.76
C LEU A 161 -20.97 -14.34 -56.14
N TRP A 162 -21.38 -13.91 -54.95
CA TRP A 162 -20.74 -12.84 -54.18
C TRP A 162 -19.28 -13.19 -53.85
N GLU A 163 -19.02 -14.41 -53.35
CA GLU A 163 -17.67 -14.87 -52.99
C GLU A 163 -16.76 -14.89 -54.22
N SER A 164 -17.22 -15.43 -55.34
CA SER A 164 -16.48 -15.44 -56.62
C SER A 164 -16.17 -14.03 -57.12
N THR A 165 -17.14 -13.12 -56.99
CA THR A 165 -17.00 -11.71 -57.40
C THR A 165 -15.98 -11.01 -56.50
N MET A 166 -16.05 -11.19 -55.19
CA MET A 166 -15.13 -10.58 -54.22
C MET A 166 -13.69 -11.07 -54.41
N LYS A 167 -13.51 -12.38 -54.62
CA LYS A 167 -12.19 -12.96 -54.94
C LYS A 167 -11.59 -12.36 -56.21
N ARG A 168 -12.42 -12.13 -57.24
CA ARG A 168 -11.99 -11.47 -58.47
C ARG A 168 -11.55 -10.02 -58.24
N PHE A 169 -12.32 -9.25 -57.47
CA PHE A 169 -11.96 -7.86 -57.13
C PHE A 169 -10.64 -7.77 -56.34
N MET A 170 -10.45 -8.66 -55.36
CA MET A 170 -9.20 -8.73 -54.57
C MET A 170 -8.00 -9.11 -55.44
N ALA A 171 -8.17 -10.05 -56.38
CA ALA A 171 -7.13 -10.44 -57.32
C ALA A 171 -6.77 -9.30 -58.31
N THR A 172 -7.70 -8.39 -58.60
CA THR A 172 -7.45 -7.25 -59.50
C THR A 172 -6.83 -6.03 -58.80
N GLU A 173 -7.11 -5.79 -57.52
CA GLU A 173 -6.48 -4.70 -56.74
C GLU A 173 -5.07 -5.04 -56.24
N GLY A 174 -4.75 -6.34 -56.08
CA GLY A 174 -3.45 -6.81 -55.58
C GLY A 174 -2.35 -6.90 -56.63
N ARG A 175 -1.92 -5.80 -57.25
CA ARG A 175 -0.60 -5.74 -57.94
C ARG A 175 0.52 -5.35 -56.96
N GLY A 176 0.69 -6.16 -55.92
CA GLY A 176 1.78 -6.01 -54.95
C GLY A 176 1.95 -7.27 -54.11
N GLU A 177 2.97 -8.06 -54.47
CA GLU A 177 3.66 -9.23 -53.85
C GLU A 177 3.15 -10.01 -52.60
N ASN A 178 1.99 -9.74 -52.00
CA ASN A 178 1.49 -10.49 -50.84
C ASN A 178 -0.02 -10.76 -50.89
N THR A 179 -0.53 -11.16 -52.06
CA THR A 179 -1.95 -11.52 -52.24
C THR A 179 -2.36 -12.82 -51.57
N ASP A 180 -1.41 -13.70 -51.25
CA ASP A 180 -1.70 -15.04 -50.71
C ASP A 180 -2.10 -15.04 -49.22
N GLN A 181 -1.87 -13.92 -48.51
CA GLN A 181 -2.26 -13.75 -47.10
C GLN A 181 -3.48 -12.83 -46.89
N MET A 182 -4.04 -12.26 -47.96
CA MET A 182 -5.15 -11.31 -47.86
C MET A 182 -6.49 -12.05 -47.89
N GLU A 183 -7.09 -12.25 -46.71
CA GLU A 183 -8.43 -12.84 -46.61
C GLU A 183 -9.54 -11.81 -46.86
N ILE A 184 -10.71 -12.26 -47.35
CA ILE A 184 -11.89 -11.41 -47.60
C ILE A 184 -12.29 -10.60 -46.34
N ALA A 185 -11.98 -11.09 -45.14
CA ALA A 185 -12.22 -10.39 -43.88
C ALA A 185 -11.39 -9.11 -43.69
N ASP A 186 -10.22 -9.00 -44.32
CA ASP A 186 -9.35 -7.83 -44.21
C ASP A 186 -9.92 -6.64 -45.02
N HIS A 187 -10.50 -6.93 -46.19
CA HIS A 187 -11.01 -5.94 -47.13
C HIS A 187 -12.52 -5.70 -47.02
N SER A 188 -13.25 -6.64 -46.41
CA SER A 188 -14.69 -6.49 -46.21
C SER A 188 -15.01 -5.40 -45.19
N MET A 189 -15.76 -4.40 -45.64
CA MET A 189 -16.49 -3.47 -44.78
C MET A 189 -17.70 -4.20 -44.19
N ILE A 190 -17.50 -4.92 -43.08
CA ILE A 190 -18.65 -5.36 -42.27
C ILE A 190 -19.17 -4.11 -41.57
N VAL A 191 -20.19 -3.48 -42.17
CA VAL A 191 -20.89 -2.35 -41.58
C VAL A 191 -21.58 -2.82 -40.31
N ASN A 192 -21.40 -2.09 -39.21
CA ASN A 192 -22.08 -2.40 -37.96
C ASN A 192 -23.60 -2.20 -38.18
N GLY A 193 -24.33 -3.30 -38.35
CA GLY A 193 -25.79 -3.29 -38.52
C GLY A 193 -26.56 -2.89 -37.26
N GLU A 194 -25.85 -2.60 -36.17
CA GLU A 194 -26.40 -2.17 -34.87
C GLU A 194 -26.65 -0.65 -34.78
N ALA A 195 -26.27 0.12 -35.80
CA ALA A 195 -26.63 1.54 -35.86
C ALA A 195 -28.16 1.69 -35.94
N LEU A 196 -28.72 2.70 -35.25
CA LEU A 196 -30.16 2.90 -35.05
C LEU A 196 -31.00 2.88 -36.34
N PHE A 197 -30.40 3.22 -37.49
CA PHE A 197 -31.05 3.31 -38.79
C PHE A 197 -30.57 2.26 -39.81
N SER A 198 -29.77 1.29 -39.39
CA SER A 198 -29.31 0.21 -40.27
C SER A 198 -30.37 -0.89 -40.38
N ARG A 199 -30.40 -1.58 -41.54
CA ARG A 199 -31.25 -2.75 -41.76
C ARG A 199 -30.93 -3.81 -40.70
N LYS A 200 -31.90 -4.06 -39.80
CA LYS A 200 -31.77 -5.09 -38.76
C LYS A 200 -31.73 -6.46 -39.41
N GLU A 201 -30.70 -7.24 -39.09
CA GLU A 201 -30.59 -8.63 -39.51
C GLU A 201 -31.80 -9.44 -39.06
N VAL A 202 -32.23 -10.40 -39.89
CA VAL A 202 -33.40 -11.24 -39.59
C VAL A 202 -33.14 -11.99 -38.27
N PRO A 203 -33.99 -11.84 -37.24
CA PRO A 203 -33.75 -12.45 -35.94
C PRO A 203 -33.74 -13.97 -36.07
N LYS A 204 -32.72 -14.60 -35.51
CA LYS A 204 -32.69 -16.05 -35.33
C LYS A 204 -33.89 -16.47 -34.49
N ALA A 205 -34.72 -17.38 -35.00
CA ALA A 205 -35.57 -18.18 -34.11
C ALA A 205 -34.64 -18.97 -33.18
N GLY A 206 -34.54 -18.55 -31.90
CA GLY A 206 -33.83 -19.29 -30.86
C GLY A 206 -32.83 -18.54 -29.97
N LYS A 207 -32.63 -17.22 -30.11
CA LYS A 207 -31.80 -16.47 -29.13
C LYS A 207 -32.71 -15.73 -28.14
N ARG A 208 -32.89 -16.31 -26.94
CA ARG A 208 -33.56 -15.66 -25.80
C ARG A 208 -32.88 -14.33 -25.53
N THR A 209 -33.65 -13.25 -25.53
CA THR A 209 -33.27 -11.92 -25.07
C THR A 209 -33.05 -11.96 -23.56
N ALA A 210 -31.83 -12.24 -23.12
CA ALA A 210 -31.43 -12.09 -21.72
C ALA A 210 -30.82 -10.70 -21.53
N ALA A 211 -31.64 -9.64 -21.62
CA ALA A 211 -31.27 -8.30 -21.20
C ALA A 211 -32.51 -7.40 -21.04
N LEU A 212 -33.26 -7.61 -19.95
CA LEU A 212 -33.89 -6.60 -19.07
C LEU A 212 -35.02 -7.28 -18.27
N ALA A 213 -34.68 -7.79 -17.08
CA ALA A 213 -35.67 -8.09 -16.05
C ALA A 213 -34.97 -8.15 -14.68
N LYS A 214 -34.45 -7.01 -14.22
CA LYS A 214 -34.18 -6.77 -12.79
C LYS A 214 -34.42 -5.30 -12.45
N LYS A 215 -35.69 -4.95 -12.23
CA LYS A 215 -36.16 -4.03 -11.19
C LYS A 215 -37.67 -3.87 -11.31
N ALA A 216 -38.41 -4.50 -10.41
CA ALA A 216 -39.63 -3.96 -9.81
C ALA A 216 -40.15 -4.96 -8.76
N VAL A 217 -40.22 -4.44 -7.52
CA VAL A 217 -40.85 -4.94 -6.29
C VAL A 217 -40.15 -6.09 -5.59
#